data_AF-A0A1Q8QZL1-F1
#
_entry.id   AF-A0A1Q8QZL1-F1
#
_cell.length_a   1.000
_cell.length_b   1.000
_cell.length_c   1.000
_cell.angle_alpha   90.00
_cell.angle_beta   90.00
_cell.angle_gamma   90.00
#
_symmetry.space_group_name_H-M   'P 1'
#
loop_
_entity.id
_entity.type
_entity.pdbx_description
1 polymer ?
#
loop_
_entity_poly.entity_id
_entity_poly.type
_entity_poly.pdbx_seq_one_letter_code
_entity_poly.pdbx_strand_id
1 'polypeptide(L)' 'MVNINLTPEEVQVILNSIDNCLKTCKEGGASTGCPDCTKLQGVKDKLQAV' A
#
# COMPACT_ATOMS: atom_id res chain seq x y z
N MET A 1 4.29 -20.59 8.44
CA MET A 1 3.69 -19.35 7.92
C MET A 1 2.48 -19.03 8.78
N VAL A 2 2.33 -17.78 9.20
CA VAL A 2 1.15 -17.32 9.95
C VAL A 2 0.23 -16.65 8.93
N ASN A 3 -1.01 -17.12 8.83
CA ASN A 3 -2.05 -16.44 8.06
C ASN A 3 -2.72 -15.40 8.95
N ILE A 4 -2.81 -14.17 8.46
CA ILE A 4 -3.54 -13.09 9.12
C ILE A 4 -4.81 -12.86 8.30
N ASN A 5 -5.96 -13.01 8.93
CA ASN A 5 -7.25 -12.67 8.32
C ASN A 5 -7.57 -11.23 8.70
N LEU A 6 -7.77 -10.39 7.69
CA LEU A 6 -8.18 -9.00 7.87
C LEU A 6 -9.68 -8.89 7.63
N THR A 7 -10.35 -8.08 8.43
CA THR A 7 -11.72 -7.66 8.17
C THR A 7 -11.78 -6.62 7.05
N PRO A 8 -12.95 -6.41 6.41
CA PRO A 8 -13.10 -5.37 5.39
C PRO A 8 -12.71 -3.97 5.88
N GLU A 9 -13.01 -3.65 7.14
CA GLU A 9 -12.66 -2.35 7.75
C GLU A 9 -11.14 -2.19 7.90
N GLU A 10 -10.44 -3.23 8.38
CA GLU A 10 -8.99 -3.22 8.49
C GLU A 10 -8.32 -3.10 7.11
N VAL A 11 -8.84 -3.81 6.10
CA VAL A 11 -8.38 -3.66 4.71
C VAL A 11 -8.53 -2.22 4.24
N GLN A 12 -9.68 -1.59 4.48
CA GLN A 12 -9.93 -0.21 4.07
C GLN A 12 -8.98 0.78 4.76
N VAL A 13 -8.72 0.60 6.05
CA VAL A 13 -7.75 1.42 6.80
C VAL A 13 -6.36 1.28 6.19
N ILE A 14 -5.92 0.06 5.92
CA ILE A 14 -4.61 -0.21 5.30
C ILE A 14 -4.52 0.42 3.90
N LEU A 15 -5.55 0.28 3.07
CA LEU A 15 -5.60 0.89 1.74
C LEU A 15 -5.46 2.42 1.82
N ASN A 16 -6.18 3.07 2.73
CA ASN A 16 -6.09 4.51 2.94
C ASN A 16 -4.69 4.94 3.37
N SER A 17 -4.05 4.18 4.26
CA SER A 17 -2.66 4.43 4.69
C SER A 17 -1.68 4.29 3.53
N ILE A 18 -1.81 3.23 2.73
CA ILE A 18 -0.95 3.02 1.54
C ILE A 18 -1.13 4.17 0.55
N ASP A 19 -2.35 4.63 0.31
CA ASP A 19 -2.61 5.74 -0.61
C ASP A 19 -2.00 7.05 -0.16
N ASN A 20 -2.05 7.35 1.15
CA ASN A 20 -1.37 8.51 1.70
C ASN A 20 0.16 8.41 1.50
N CYS A 21 0.75 7.25 1.76
CA CYS A 21 2.18 7.03 1.53
C CYS A 21 2.55 7.19 0.04
N LEU A 22 1.78 6.61 -0.88
CA LEU A 22 2.03 6.70 -2.32
C LEU A 22 1.81 8.12 -2.85
N LYS A 23 0.88 8.89 -2.28
CA LYS A 23 0.73 10.31 -2.58
C LYS A 23 1.98 11.09 -2.20
N THR A 24 2.50 10.89 -0.99
CA THR A 24 3.79 11.47 -0.58
C THR A 24 4.95 11.00 -1.45
N CYS A 25 4.98 9.73 -1.89
CA CYS A 25 5.99 9.25 -2.83
C CYS A 25 5.99 10.04 -4.15
N LYS A 26 4.81 10.40 -4.67
CA LYS A 26 4.64 11.17 -5.91
C LYS A 26 5.00 12.64 -5.73
N GLU A 27 4.65 13.23 -4.58
CA GLU A 27 4.83 14.66 -4.29
C GLU A 27 6.23 14.99 -3.77
N GLY A 28 6.86 14.08 -3.02
CA GLY A 28 8.12 14.29 -2.30
C GLY A 28 9.40 14.04 -3.10
N GLY A 29 9.30 13.82 -4.42
CA GLY A 29 10.47 13.70 -5.27
C GLY A 29 11.31 12.44 -5.02
N ALA A 30 10.68 11.29 -4.78
CA ALA A 30 11.37 10.03 -4.97
C ALA A 30 11.58 9.84 -6.47
N SER A 31 12.65 10.46 -6.99
CA SER A 31 13.14 10.30 -8.35
C SER A 31 13.10 8.81 -8.69
N THR A 32 12.13 8.40 -9.50
CA THR A 32 12.05 7.10 -10.20
C THR A 32 12.75 5.95 -9.48
N GLY A 33 12.01 5.23 -8.63
CA GLY A 33 12.48 3.94 -8.11
C GLY A 33 12.63 3.82 -6.59
N CYS A 34 11.82 4.51 -5.79
CA CYS A 34 11.74 4.18 -4.37
C CYS A 34 11.20 2.74 -4.20
N PRO A 35 12.01 1.78 -3.72
CA PRO A 35 11.63 0.38 -3.64
C PRO A 35 10.43 0.15 -2.71
N ASP A 36 10.29 0.99 -1.69
CA ASP A 36 9.20 0.92 -0.72
C ASP A 36 7.88 1.35 -1.36
N CYS A 37 7.87 2.37 -2.22
CA CYS A 37 6.68 2.79 -2.95
C CYS A 37 6.25 1.71 -3.97
N THR A 38 7.20 1.06 -4.66
CA THR A 38 6.89 -0.06 -5.57
C THR A 38 6.31 -1.26 -4.83
N LYS A 39 6.90 -1.62 -3.68
CA LYS A 39 6.37 -2.72 -2.85
C LYS A 39 5.00 -2.38 -2.27
N LEU A 40 4.78 -1.15 -1.82
CA LEU A 40 3.49 -0.67 -1.34
C LEU A 40 2.41 -0.73 -2.41
N GLN A 41 2.73 -0.35 -3.65
CA GLN A 41 1.80 -0.52 -4.78
C GLN A 41 1.43 -2.00 -4.96
N GLY A 42 2.40 -2.91 -4.93
CA GLY A 42 2.12 -4.35 -5.03
C GLY A 42 1.32 -4.92 -3.86
N VAL A 43 1.41 -4.34 -2.65
CA VAL A 43 0.55 -4.71 -1.51
C VAL A 43 -0.87 -4.18 -1.73
N LYS A 44 -1.01 -2.93 -2.21
CA LYS A 44 -2.30 -2.33 -2.56
C LYS A 44 -3.06 -3.18 -3.57
N ASP A 45 -2.40 -3.55 -4.67
CA ASP A 45 -3.00 -4.35 -5.74
C ASP A 45 -3.50 -5.71 -5.22
N LYS A 46 -2.74 -6.35 -4.32
CA LYS A 46 -3.15 -7.61 -3.67
C LYS A 46 -4.39 -7.44 -2.80
N LEU A 47 -4.45 -6.38 -2.00
CA LEU A 47 -5.58 -6.12 -1.09
C LEU A 47 -6.87 -5.76 -1.84
N GLN A 48 -6.77 -5.12 -3.01
CA GLN A 48 -7.94 -4.76 -3.84
C GLN A 48 -8.47 -5.93 -4.70
N ALA A 49 -7.68 -6.98 -4.88
CA ALA A 49 -8.08 -8.18 -5.62
C ALA A 49 -8.80 -9.22 -4.74
N VAL A 50 -8.96 -8.94 -3.44
CA VAL A 50 -9.64 -9.80 -2.45
C VAL A 50 -11.13 -9.49 -2.40
#